data_AF-A0A257X8V1-F1
#
_entry.id   AF-A0A257X8V1-F1
#
_cell.length_a   1.000
_cell.length_b   1.000
_cell.length_c   1.000
_cell.angle_alpha   90.00
_cell.angle_beta   90.00
_cell.angle_gamma   90.00
#
_symmetry.space_group_name_H-M   'P 1'
#
loop_
_entity.id
_entity.type
_entity.pdbx_description
1 polymer ?
#
loop_
_entity_poly.entity_id
_entity_poly.type
_entity_poly.pdbx_seq_one_letter_code
_entity_poly.pdbx_strand_id
1 'polypeptide(L)'
;MDAHAGLPHLQPLLLFLAIAGLVMPLLARARISQVAAFLCAGALVGPYGLGRLAADQPWLGAFTIVDGEGVRGLAELGVMFMLFVIGLELSARQLWSLRRWVLGVGSAQWLGTGALIGGIALAFGHGYETALVLGLGLAMSSTAMVMQLLDEVGQTRSTVGRTSFAVLLLQDIAFVPLLILLGLMA
;
A
#
# COMPACT_ATOMS: atom_id res chain seq x y z
N MET A 1 -5.82 -6.76 -44.20
CA MET A 1 -6.71 -5.78 -43.53
C MET A 1 -6.84 -6.27 -42.09
N ASP A 2 -5.76 -6.12 -41.34
CA ASP A 2 -5.54 -6.81 -40.07
C ASP A 2 -5.95 -5.87 -38.94
N ALA A 3 -7.26 -5.78 -38.72
CA ALA A 3 -7.88 -4.91 -37.71
C ALA A 3 -8.17 -5.65 -36.39
N HIS A 4 -7.26 -6.52 -35.95
CA HIS A 4 -7.33 -7.23 -34.66
C HIS A 4 -6.03 -7.11 -33.86
N ALA A 5 -5.41 -5.93 -33.86
CA ALA A 5 -4.58 -5.52 -32.73
C ALA A 5 -5.51 -5.19 -31.55
N GLY A 6 -6.15 -6.22 -30.98
CA GLY A 6 -6.90 -6.09 -29.74
C GLY A 6 -5.95 -5.57 -28.67
N LEU A 7 -6.37 -4.54 -27.94
CA LEU A 7 -5.58 -3.91 -26.89
C LEU A 7 -4.92 -5.01 -26.02
N PRO A 8 -3.58 -5.13 -26.02
CA PRO A 8 -2.92 -6.12 -25.17
C PRO A 8 -3.33 -5.84 -23.71
N HIS A 9 -3.65 -6.89 -22.96
CA HIS A 9 -4.03 -6.84 -21.53
C HIS A 9 -5.48 -6.39 -21.18
N LEU A 10 -6.46 -6.47 -22.10
CA LEU A 10 -7.89 -6.18 -21.76
C LEU A 10 -8.47 -7.08 -20.66
N GLN A 11 -8.14 -8.37 -20.68
CA GLN A 11 -8.68 -9.31 -19.71
C GLN A 11 -8.24 -8.98 -18.27
N PRO A 12 -6.92 -8.78 -17.98
CA PRO A 12 -6.48 -8.28 -16.67
C PRO A 12 -7.16 -6.97 -16.25
N LEU A 13 -7.34 -6.04 -17.19
CA LEU A 13 -7.99 -4.74 -16.92
C LEU A 13 -9.46 -4.90 -16.53
N LEU A 14 -10.23 -5.69 -17.28
CA LEU A 14 -11.64 -5.96 -17.01
C LEU A 14 -11.82 -6.71 -15.70
N LEU A 15 -10.95 -7.68 -15.42
CA LEU A 15 -10.98 -8.42 -14.16
C LEU A 15 -10.64 -7.52 -12.98
N PHE A 16 -9.63 -6.65 -13.11
CA PHE A 16 -9.30 -5.66 -12.10
C PHE A 16 -10.46 -4.69 -11.86
N LEU A 17 -11.11 -4.19 -12.92
CA LEU A 17 -12.27 -3.32 -12.82
C LEU A 17 -13.48 -4.03 -12.18
N ALA A 18 -13.70 -5.31 -12.49
CA ALA A 18 -14.76 -6.11 -11.88
C ALA A 18 -14.50 -6.33 -10.39
N ILE A 19 -13.26 -6.67 -10.01
CA ILE A 19 -12.87 -6.83 -8.60
C ILE A 19 -13.03 -5.49 -7.87
N ALA A 20 -12.46 -4.41 -8.40
CA ALA A 20 -12.50 -3.09 -7.78
C ALA A 20 -13.93 -2.51 -7.71
N GLY A 21 -14.74 -2.70 -8.76
CA GLY A 21 -16.07 -2.10 -8.88
C GLY A 21 -17.20 -2.91 -8.23
N LEU A 22 -17.06 -4.24 -8.15
CA LEU A 22 -18.12 -5.11 -7.62
C LEU A 22 -17.71 -5.76 -6.29
N VAL A 23 -16.57 -6.46 -6.29
CA VAL A 23 -16.14 -7.29 -5.14
C VAL A 23 -15.72 -6.42 -3.97
N MET A 24 -14.94 -5.36 -4.21
CA MET A 24 -14.42 -4.51 -3.13
C MET A 24 -15.52 -3.75 -2.37
N PRO A 25 -16.52 -3.10 -3.00
CA PRO A 25 -17.62 -2.49 -2.28
C PRO A 25 -18.44 -3.49 -1.45
N LEU A 26 -18.62 -4.71 -1.95
CA LEU A 26 -19.26 -5.80 -1.22
C LEU A 26 -18.46 -6.19 0.03
N LEU A 27 -17.14 -6.32 -0.07
CA LEU A 27 -16.26 -6.63 1.07
C LEU A 27 -16.15 -5.45 2.06
N ALA A 28 -16.16 -4.21 1.56
CA ALA A 28 -16.17 -3.03 2.41
C ALA A 28 -17.44 -2.95 3.27
N ARG A 29 -18.58 -3.43 2.77
CA ARG A 29 -19.82 -3.58 3.56
C ARG A 29 -19.67 -4.56 4.73
N ALA A 30 -18.79 -5.56 4.59
CA ALA A 30 -18.46 -6.50 5.66
C ALA A 30 -17.43 -5.92 6.67
N ARG A 31 -17.15 -4.62 6.64
CA ARG A 31 -16.13 -3.92 7.46
C ARG A 31 -14.70 -4.45 7.30
N ILE A 32 -14.39 -5.05 6.14
CA ILE A 32 -13.02 -5.43 5.80
C ILE A 32 -12.31 -4.19 5.24
N SER A 33 -11.07 -3.91 5.67
CA SER A 33 -10.28 -2.83 5.10
C SER A 33 -10.05 -3.06 3.60
N GLN A 34 -10.24 -2.03 2.77
CA GLN A 34 -10.09 -2.16 1.32
C GLN A 34 -8.72 -2.68 0.90
N VAL A 35 -7.64 -2.27 1.60
CA VAL A 35 -6.28 -2.74 1.32
C VAL A 35 -6.16 -4.25 1.53
N ALA A 36 -6.62 -4.77 2.67
CA ALA A 36 -6.61 -6.22 2.93
C ALA A 36 -7.48 -6.99 1.92
N ALA A 37 -8.63 -6.44 1.55
CA ALA A 37 -9.51 -7.03 0.54
C ALA A 37 -8.81 -7.14 -0.83
N PHE A 38 -8.16 -6.06 -1.30
CA PHE A 38 -7.38 -6.06 -2.54
C PHE A 38 -6.20 -7.03 -2.48
N LEU A 39 -5.48 -7.11 -1.35
CA LEU A 39 -4.36 -8.03 -1.18
C LEU A 39 -4.83 -9.49 -1.22
N CYS A 40 -5.90 -9.82 -0.50
CA CYS A 40 -6.51 -11.16 -0.51
C CYS A 40 -7.01 -11.53 -1.90
N ALA A 41 -7.71 -10.62 -2.58
CA ALA A 41 -8.18 -10.86 -3.95
C ALA A 41 -7.02 -11.08 -4.91
N GLY A 42 -5.94 -10.28 -4.82
CA GLY A 42 -4.73 -10.47 -5.62
C GLY A 42 -4.03 -11.81 -5.34
N ALA A 43 -3.95 -12.22 -4.06
CA ALA A 43 -3.40 -13.52 -3.69
C ALA A 43 -4.26 -14.69 -4.20
N LEU A 44 -5.58 -14.54 -4.18
CA LEU A 44 -6.54 -15.53 -4.69
C LEU A 44 -6.54 -15.61 -6.22
N VAL A 45 -6.57 -14.48 -6.92
CA VAL A 45 -6.72 -14.39 -8.38
C VAL A 45 -5.39 -14.46 -9.13
N GLY A 46 -4.28 -14.20 -8.42
CA GLY A 46 -2.93 -14.21 -8.97
C GLY A 46 -2.40 -15.60 -9.29
N PRO A 47 -1.17 -15.67 -9.82
CA PRO A 47 -0.57 -16.90 -10.35
C PRO A 47 -0.37 -17.97 -9.27
N TYR A 48 -0.20 -17.57 -8.01
CA TYR A 48 -0.01 -18.49 -6.88
C TYR A 48 -1.32 -18.97 -6.23
N GLY A 49 -2.46 -18.36 -6.56
CA GLY A 49 -3.78 -18.75 -6.07
C GLY A 49 -4.51 -19.64 -7.08
N LEU A 50 -5.65 -19.16 -7.57
CA LEU A 50 -6.47 -19.77 -8.62
C LEU A 50 -5.71 -19.91 -9.94
N GLY A 51 -4.67 -19.09 -10.19
CA GLY A 51 -3.79 -19.24 -11.35
C GLY A 51 -3.06 -20.57 -11.41
N ARG A 52 -2.82 -21.24 -10.27
CA ARG A 52 -2.25 -22.61 -10.24
C ARG A 52 -3.23 -23.66 -10.77
N LEU A 53 -4.52 -23.48 -10.50
CA LEU A 53 -5.59 -24.37 -10.93
C LEU A 53 -6.05 -24.10 -12.37
N ALA A 54 -5.66 -22.96 -12.94
CA ALA A 54 -5.94 -22.63 -14.34
C ALA A 54 -5.23 -23.58 -15.33
N ALA A 55 -4.17 -24.27 -14.91
CA ALA A 55 -3.51 -25.31 -15.70
C ALA A 55 -4.39 -26.57 -15.90
N ASP A 56 -5.21 -26.91 -14.89
CA ASP A 56 -6.08 -28.10 -14.91
C ASP A 56 -7.51 -27.79 -15.39
N GLN A 57 -7.93 -26.52 -15.33
CA GLN A 57 -9.31 -26.08 -15.61
C GLN A 57 -9.29 -24.81 -16.49
N PRO A 58 -9.39 -24.92 -17.83
CA PRO A 58 -9.23 -23.80 -18.77
C PRO A 58 -10.19 -22.62 -18.55
N TRP A 59 -11.37 -22.89 -17.98
CA TRP A 59 -12.38 -21.89 -17.64
C TRP A 59 -11.97 -21.00 -16.46
N LEU A 60 -11.10 -21.47 -15.56
CA LEU A 60 -10.52 -20.63 -14.51
C LEU A 60 -9.54 -19.59 -15.08
N GLY A 61 -8.94 -19.86 -16.24
CA GLY A 61 -8.06 -18.91 -16.93
C GLY A 61 -8.71 -17.55 -17.19
N ALA A 62 -10.03 -17.51 -17.40
CA ALA A 62 -10.80 -16.27 -17.60
C ALA A 62 -10.83 -15.37 -16.35
N PHE A 63 -10.73 -15.96 -15.15
CA PHE A 63 -10.83 -15.30 -13.85
C PHE A 63 -9.49 -15.17 -13.13
N THR A 64 -8.37 -15.45 -13.81
CA THR A 64 -7.03 -15.40 -13.22
C THR A 64 -6.12 -14.44 -13.96
N ILE A 65 -5.19 -13.81 -13.23
CA ILE A 65 -4.15 -12.97 -13.79
C ILE A 65 -2.87 -13.80 -13.85
N VAL A 66 -2.52 -14.28 -15.04
CA VAL A 66 -1.34 -15.14 -15.26
C VAL A 66 -0.13 -14.30 -15.71
N ASP A 67 -0.35 -13.25 -16.50
CA ASP A 67 0.70 -12.32 -16.95
C ASP A 67 0.82 -11.09 -16.06
N GLY A 68 2.00 -10.91 -15.47
CA GLY A 68 2.31 -9.80 -14.57
C GLY A 68 2.62 -8.47 -15.25
N GLU A 69 2.99 -8.46 -16.54
CA GLU A 69 3.46 -7.23 -17.21
C GLU A 69 2.37 -6.15 -17.33
N GLY A 70 1.16 -6.52 -17.75
CA GLY A 70 0.04 -5.57 -17.86
C GLY A 70 -0.40 -5.03 -16.50
N VAL A 71 -0.31 -5.84 -15.45
CA VAL A 71 -0.64 -5.43 -14.08
C VAL A 71 0.44 -4.51 -13.50
N ARG A 72 1.71 -4.75 -13.83
CA ARG A 72 2.82 -3.91 -13.37
C ARG A 72 2.68 -2.47 -13.87
N GLY A 73 2.41 -2.27 -15.17
CA GLY A 73 2.21 -0.93 -15.72
C GLY A 73 1.03 -0.19 -15.08
N LEU A 74 -0.07 -0.90 -14.80
CA LEU A 74 -1.24 -0.34 -14.12
C LEU A 74 -0.93 0.01 -12.65
N ALA A 75 -0.17 -0.83 -11.95
CA ALA A 75 0.26 -0.58 -10.57
C ALA A 75 1.19 0.63 -10.48
N GLU A 76 2.16 0.77 -11.38
CA GLU A 76 3.05 1.93 -11.46
C GLU A 76 2.25 3.22 -11.67
N LEU A 77 1.30 3.22 -12.61
CA LEU A 77 0.40 4.35 -12.85
C LEU A 77 -0.47 4.67 -11.63
N GLY A 78 -1.01 3.65 -10.96
CA GLY A 78 -1.80 3.80 -9.74
C GLY A 78 -1.00 4.43 -8.60
N VAL A 79 0.24 3.98 -8.39
CA VAL A 79 1.16 4.58 -7.40
C VAL A 79 1.49 6.03 -7.78
N MET A 80 1.76 6.33 -9.06
CA MET A 80 2.01 7.70 -9.52
C MET A 80 0.81 8.62 -9.23
N PHE A 81 -0.41 8.19 -9.56
CA PHE A 81 -1.61 8.97 -9.25
C PHE A 81 -1.84 9.13 -7.76
N MET A 82 -1.61 8.07 -6.96
CA MET A 82 -1.73 8.14 -5.51
C MET A 82 -0.75 9.16 -4.92
N LEU A 83 0.52 9.10 -5.30
CA LEU A 83 1.54 10.05 -4.85
C LEU A 83 1.24 11.48 -5.32
N PHE A 84 0.66 11.64 -6.52
CA PHE A 84 0.23 12.94 -7.03
C PHE A 84 -0.94 13.52 -6.22
N VAL A 85 -1.97 12.72 -5.93
CA VAL A 85 -3.11 13.13 -5.10
C VAL A 85 -2.66 13.49 -3.69
N ILE A 86 -1.80 12.68 -3.07
CA ILE A 86 -1.20 13.00 -1.77
C ILE A 86 -0.48 14.36 -1.85
N GLY A 87 0.27 14.61 -2.92
CA GLY A 87 0.91 15.91 -3.16
C GLY A 87 -0.06 17.09 -3.27
N LEU A 88 -1.25 16.89 -3.85
CA LEU A 88 -2.29 17.92 -3.97
C LEU A 88 -3.05 18.17 -2.67
N GLU A 89 -3.24 17.14 -1.84
CA GLU A 89 -3.91 17.26 -0.53
C GLU A 89 -3.03 17.98 0.50
N LEU A 90 -1.71 17.94 0.34
CA LEU A 90 -0.76 18.56 1.25
C LEU A 90 -0.49 20.03 0.90
N SER A 91 -1.06 20.94 1.69
CA SER A 91 -0.67 22.35 1.62
C SER A 91 0.66 22.60 2.36
N ALA A 92 1.59 23.33 1.73
CA ALA A 92 2.88 23.68 2.34
C ALA A 92 2.71 24.39 3.69
N ARG A 93 1.65 25.20 3.84
CA ARG A 93 1.31 25.90 5.08
C ARG A 93 0.93 24.93 6.22
N GLN A 94 0.19 23.87 5.92
CA GLN A 94 -0.21 22.86 6.89
C GLN A 94 0.97 21.98 7.32
N LEU A 95 1.86 21.64 6.39
CA LEU A 95 3.12 20.96 6.74
C LEU A 95 3.99 21.84 7.64
N TRP A 96 4.09 23.13 7.32
CA TRP A 96 4.94 24.06 8.07
C TRP A 96 4.45 24.29 9.51
N SER A 97 3.14 24.32 9.74
CA SER A 97 2.56 24.47 11.08
C SER A 97 2.79 23.21 11.94
N LEU A 98 2.88 22.04 11.32
CA LEU A 98 3.08 20.75 12.00
C LEU A 98 4.54 20.27 12.01
N ARG A 99 5.48 20.98 11.39
CA ARG A 99 6.88 20.55 11.20
C ARG A 99 7.58 20.01 12.45
N ARG A 100 7.33 20.60 13.63
CA ARG A 100 7.93 20.15 14.90
C ARG A 100 7.38 18.80 15.36
N TRP A 101 6.09 18.57 15.13
CA TRP A 101 5.44 17.30 15.43
C TRP A 101 5.83 16.22 14.42
N VAL A 102 5.88 16.58 13.14
CA VAL A 102 6.28 15.69 12.04
C VAL A 102 7.74 15.23 12.22
N LEU A 103 8.69 16.16 12.32
CA LEU A 103 10.12 15.85 12.44
C LEU A 103 10.54 15.39 13.85
N GLY A 104 9.77 15.74 14.88
CA GLY A 104 10.05 15.32 16.25
C GLY A 104 9.39 13.98 16.55
N VAL A 105 8.07 14.01 16.76
CA VAL A 105 7.30 12.84 17.18
C VAL A 105 7.18 11.81 16.07
N GLY A 106 6.92 12.24 14.83
CA GLY A 106 6.88 11.33 13.68
C GLY A 106 8.17 10.53 13.51
N SER A 107 9.31 11.23 13.50
CA SER A 107 10.61 10.58 13.26
C SER A 107 11.00 9.69 14.42
N ALA A 108 10.76 10.14 15.66
CA ALA A 108 11.01 9.33 16.85
C ALA A 108 10.13 8.07 16.88
N GLN A 109 8.86 8.17 16.48
CA GLN A 109 7.98 7.02 16.39
C GLN A 109 8.46 6.05 15.32
N TRP A 110 8.62 6.50 14.08
CA TRP A 110 8.90 5.60 12.95
C TRP A 110 10.29 4.97 13.04
N LEU A 111 11.32 5.76 13.36
CA LEU A 111 12.68 5.23 13.55
C LEU A 111 12.78 4.41 14.84
N GLY A 112 12.06 4.77 15.89
CA GLY A 112 12.06 4.03 17.16
C GLY A 112 11.45 2.64 17.01
N THR A 113 10.25 2.54 16.41
CA THR A 113 9.63 1.24 16.12
C THR A 113 10.42 0.47 15.07
N GLY A 114 10.95 1.14 14.05
CA GLY A 114 11.76 0.50 13.02
C GLY A 114 13.07 -0.08 13.57
N ALA A 115 13.76 0.65 14.45
CA ALA A 115 14.95 0.18 15.14
C ALA A 115 14.64 -1.00 16.08
N LEU A 116 13.50 -0.97 16.77
CA LEU A 116 13.07 -2.08 17.63
C LEU A 116 12.82 -3.35 16.80
N ILE A 117 12.04 -3.25 15.72
CA ILE A 117 11.73 -4.38 14.83
C ILE A 117 13.00 -4.89 14.13
N GLY A 118 13.83 -3.98 13.61
CA GLY A 118 15.10 -4.34 12.99
C GLY A 118 16.08 -4.97 13.98
N GLY A 119 16.14 -4.48 15.21
CA GLY A 119 16.93 -5.08 16.29
C GLY A 119 16.49 -6.50 16.63
N ILE A 120 15.18 -6.76 16.62
CA ILE A 120 14.64 -8.11 16.74
C ILE A 120 15.13 -8.98 15.57
N ALA A 121 15.02 -8.51 14.33
CA ALA A 121 15.48 -9.27 13.16
C ALA A 121 16.99 -9.60 13.23
N LEU A 122 17.82 -8.66 13.67
CA LEU A 122 19.25 -8.91 13.90
C LEU A 122 19.48 -9.96 14.99
N ALA A 123 18.70 -9.93 16.08
CA ALA A 123 18.80 -10.92 17.15
C ALA A 123 18.44 -12.34 16.69
N PHE A 124 17.59 -12.48 15.68
CA PHE A 124 17.31 -13.75 15.00
C PHE A 124 18.36 -14.17 13.95
N GLY A 125 19.45 -13.41 13.82
CA GLY A 125 20.57 -13.73 12.94
C GLY A 125 20.40 -13.27 11.50
N HIS A 126 19.42 -12.42 11.19
CA HIS A 126 19.29 -11.81 9.87
C HIS A 126 20.37 -10.75 9.62
N GLY A 127 20.72 -10.54 8.35
CA GLY A 127 21.66 -9.49 7.95
C GLY A 127 21.10 -8.08 8.14
N TYR A 128 22.00 -7.09 8.14
CA TYR A 128 21.65 -5.67 8.31
C TYR A 128 20.62 -5.16 7.29
N GLU A 129 20.73 -5.60 6.03
CA GLU A 129 19.82 -5.18 4.96
C GLU A 129 18.40 -5.67 5.25
N THR A 130 18.23 -6.97 5.52
CA THR A 130 16.94 -7.56 5.87
C THR A 130 16.34 -6.93 7.11
N ALA A 131 17.15 -6.68 8.14
CA ALA A 131 16.70 -6.03 9.36
C ALA A 131 16.22 -4.59 9.11
N LEU A 132 16.90 -3.84 8.24
CA LEU A 132 16.51 -2.47 7.88
C LEU A 132 15.20 -2.47 7.07
N VAL A 133 15.07 -3.36 6.09
CA VAL A 133 13.86 -3.52 5.28
C VAL A 133 12.66 -3.86 6.17
N LEU A 134 12.80 -4.87 7.02
CA LEU A 134 11.74 -5.30 7.94
C LEU A 134 11.42 -4.21 8.95
N GLY A 135 12.44 -3.58 9.54
CA GLY A 135 12.28 -2.54 10.54
C GLY A 135 11.50 -1.35 10.02
N LEU A 136 12.04 -0.67 9.00
CA LEU A 136 11.44 0.55 8.47
C LEU A 136 10.12 0.29 7.72
N GLY A 137 10.02 -0.86 7.04
CA GLY A 137 8.81 -1.24 6.31
C GLY A 137 7.64 -1.60 7.23
N LEU A 138 7.86 -2.43 8.25
CA LEU A 138 6.79 -2.86 9.17
C LEU A 138 6.40 -1.76 10.18
N ALA A 139 7.23 -0.74 10.37
CA ALA A 139 6.94 0.40 11.24
C ALA A 139 5.92 1.40 10.66
N MET A 140 5.55 1.28 9.39
CA MET A 140 4.60 2.16 8.69
C MET A 140 3.15 1.89 9.13
N SER A 141 2.33 2.94 9.20
CA SER A 141 0.90 2.86 9.58
C SER A 141 -0.01 3.13 8.38
N SER A 142 -1.29 2.74 8.49
CA SER A 142 -2.31 3.05 7.48
C SER A 142 -3.00 4.39 7.79
N THR A 143 -2.77 5.42 6.97
CA THR A 143 -3.37 6.76 7.13
C THR A 143 -4.90 6.72 7.12
N ALA A 144 -5.50 6.05 6.13
CA ALA A 144 -6.95 5.98 6.01
C ALA A 144 -7.63 5.34 7.24
N MET A 145 -7.10 4.21 7.72
CA MET A 145 -7.66 3.47 8.84
C MET A 145 -7.52 4.27 10.15
N VAL A 146 -6.34 4.84 10.43
CA VAL A 146 -6.10 5.59 11.67
C VAL A 146 -6.95 6.86 11.70
N MET A 147 -7.05 7.59 10.58
CA MET A 147 -7.88 8.79 10.50
C MET A 147 -9.37 8.46 10.64
N GLN A 148 -9.84 7.36 10.04
CA GLN A 148 -11.20 6.87 10.21
C GLN A 148 -11.50 6.53 11.67
N LEU A 149 -10.62 5.78 12.34
CA LEU A 149 -10.78 5.43 13.75
C LEU A 149 -10.83 6.66 14.66
N LEU A 150 -9.94 7.65 14.42
CA LEU A 150 -9.94 8.91 15.17
C LEU A 150 -11.23 9.70 14.99
N ASP A 151 -11.84 9.65 13.81
CA ASP A 151 -13.12 10.28 13.53
C ASP A 151 -14.27 9.56 14.23
N GLU A 152 -14.29 8.22 14.19
CA GLU A 152 -15.28 7.38 14.89
C GLU A 152 -15.31 7.64 16.40
N VAL A 153 -14.13 7.86 17.01
CA VAL A 153 -14.04 8.19 18.45
C VAL A 153 -14.07 9.70 18.73
N GLY A 154 -14.26 10.55 17.72
CA GLY A 154 -14.34 12.00 17.86
C GLY A 154 -13.03 12.68 18.30
N GLN A 155 -11.88 12.03 18.11
CA GLN A 155 -10.57 12.50 18.56
C GLN A 155 -9.71 13.18 17.49
N THR A 156 -10.22 13.38 16.27
CA THR A 156 -9.47 14.01 15.16
C THR A 156 -8.84 15.37 15.53
N ARG A 157 -9.53 16.18 16.34
CA ARG A 157 -9.05 17.53 16.75
C ARG A 157 -8.26 17.54 18.07
N SER A 158 -8.20 16.40 18.75
CA SER A 158 -7.49 16.24 20.02
C SER A 158 -5.97 16.30 19.84
N THR A 159 -5.23 16.39 20.94
CA THR A 159 -3.76 16.27 20.90
C THR A 159 -3.33 14.95 20.29
N VAL A 160 -3.99 13.84 20.65
CA VAL A 160 -3.72 12.51 20.10
C VAL A 160 -3.95 12.49 18.60
N GLY A 161 -5.06 13.06 18.13
CA GLY A 161 -5.36 13.15 16.70
C GLY A 161 -4.31 13.93 15.92
N ARG A 162 -3.85 15.07 16.45
CA ARG A 162 -2.80 15.88 15.81
C ARG A 162 -1.45 15.19 15.79
N THR A 163 -1.07 14.51 16.88
CA THR A 163 0.20 13.77 16.94
C THR A 163 0.17 12.57 16.00
N SER A 164 -0.93 11.82 15.96
CA SER A 164 -1.11 10.70 15.03
C SER A 164 -1.07 11.18 13.59
N PHE A 165 -1.80 12.26 13.25
CA PHE A 165 -1.75 12.85 11.92
C PHE A 165 -0.32 13.30 11.54
N ALA A 166 0.45 13.87 12.46
CA ALA A 166 1.83 14.25 12.19
C ALA A 166 2.75 13.04 11.92
N VAL A 167 2.55 11.92 12.62
CA VAL A 167 3.25 10.66 12.36
C VAL A 167 2.87 10.12 10.97
N LEU A 168 1.58 10.05 10.66
CA LEU A 168 1.07 9.58 9.36
C LEU A 168 1.62 10.43 8.21
N LEU A 169 1.61 11.75 8.37
CA LEU A 169 2.15 12.68 7.38
C LEU A 169 3.65 12.47 7.14
N LEU A 170 4.42 12.22 8.19
CA LEU A 170 5.84 11.87 8.01
C LEU A 170 5.97 10.57 7.21
N GLN A 171 5.19 9.55 7.57
CA GLN A 171 5.24 8.24 6.94
C GLN A 171 4.87 8.31 5.45
N ASP A 172 3.82 9.07 5.10
CA ASP A 172 3.42 9.30 3.70
C ASP A 172 4.53 9.97 2.89
N ILE A 173 5.22 10.96 3.46
CA ILE A 173 6.36 11.65 2.80
C ILE A 173 7.59 10.73 2.72
N ALA A 174 7.86 9.94 3.77
CA ALA A 174 9.03 9.08 3.87
C ALA A 174 8.91 7.79 3.06
N PHE A 175 7.69 7.40 2.65
CA PHE A 175 7.43 6.19 1.88
C PHE A 175 8.19 6.16 0.56
N VAL A 176 8.19 7.25 -0.21
CA VAL A 176 8.89 7.30 -1.51
C VAL A 176 10.41 7.20 -1.33
N PRO A 177 11.07 8.01 -0.48
CA PRO A 177 12.49 7.81 -0.16
C PRO A 177 12.83 6.40 0.33
N LEU A 178 11.97 5.81 1.16
CA LEU A 178 12.15 4.43 1.62
C LEU A 178 12.15 3.46 0.44
N LEU A 179 11.16 3.54 -0.46
CA LEU A 179 11.11 2.67 -1.64
C LEU A 179 12.34 2.81 -2.52
N ILE A 180 12.85 4.04 -2.71
CA ILE A 180 14.09 4.28 -3.46
C ILE A 180 15.27 3.61 -2.75
N LEU A 181 15.40 3.79 -1.43
CA LEU A 181 16.46 3.16 -0.64
C LEU A 181 16.41 1.63 -0.78
N LEU A 182 15.22 1.03 -0.64
CA LEU A 182 15.03 -0.41 -0.79
C LEU A 182 15.41 -0.90 -2.20
N GLY A 183 15.06 -0.14 -3.23
CA GLY A 183 15.43 -0.46 -4.61
C GLY A 183 16.92 -0.35 -4.91
N LEU A 184 17.68 0.44 -4.15
CA LEU A 184 19.15 0.53 -4.26
C LEU A 184 19.88 -0.59 -3.52
N MET A 185 19.21 -1.23 -2.55
CA MET A 185 19.76 -2.36 -1.78
C MET A 185 19.45 -3.72 -2.42
N ALA A 186 18.50 -3.77 -3.37
CA ALA A 186 18.10 -4.97 -4.11
C ALA A 186 18.98 -5.19 -5.35
#